data_AF-A0A946USA7-F1
#
_entry.id   AF-A0A946USA7-F1
#
_cell.length_a   1.000
_cell.length_b   1.000
_cell.length_c   1.000
_cell.angle_alpha   90.00
_cell.angle_beta   90.00
_cell.angle_gamma   90.00
#
_symmetry.space_group_name_H-M   'P 1'
#
loop_
_entity.id
_entity.type
_entity.pdbx_description
1 polymer ?
#
loop_
_entity_poly.entity_id
_entity_poly.type
_entity_poly.pdbx_seq_one_letter_code
_entity_poly.pdbx_strand_id
1 'polypeptide(L)'
;SYTMGRLLEDSQAILDTSVDPVWVSDEFVEESEAAAGGALPIWHPVGGEFAHVSSVSGERARRAGLHNRPVRETLRDLMAWWDTLPEERIASARFAMTAERETELIAAWKANA
;
A
#
# COMPACT_ATOMS: atom_id res chain seq x y z
N SER A 1 13.68 10.93 -3.40
CA SER A 1 12.82 9.84 -3.90
C SER A 1 11.44 10.00 -3.28
N TYR A 2 10.39 9.52 -3.96
CA TYR A 2 9.06 9.40 -3.36
C TYR A 2 9.05 8.16 -2.46
N THR A 3 8.42 8.22 -1.28
CA THR A 3 8.46 7.14 -0.28
C THR A 3 7.05 6.59 -0.03
N MET A 4 6.97 5.39 0.56
CA MET A 4 5.69 4.82 1.00
C MET A 4 4.99 5.71 2.03
N GLY A 5 5.73 6.29 3.00
CA GLY A 5 5.15 7.23 3.96
C GLY A 5 4.49 8.44 3.29
N ARG A 6 5.16 9.02 2.28
CA ARG A 6 4.60 10.13 1.51
C ARG A 6 3.39 9.73 0.66
N LEU A 7 3.35 8.50 0.16
CA LEU A 7 2.15 7.95 -0.48
C LEU A 7 0.95 7.98 0.48
N LEU A 8 1.13 7.48 1.71
CA LEU A 8 0.08 7.41 2.71
C LEU A 8 -0.37 8.80 3.18
N GLU A 9 0.57 9.73 3.37
CA GLU A 9 0.26 11.14 3.69
C GLU A 9 -0.56 11.82 2.58
N ASP A 10 -0.14 11.66 1.32
CA ASP A 10 -0.84 12.25 0.18
C ASP A 10 -2.23 11.62 -0.04
N SER A 11 -2.37 10.30 0.20
CA SER A 11 -3.67 9.61 0.18
C SER A 11 -4.63 10.15 1.23
N GLN A 12 -4.18 10.28 2.49
CA GLN A 12 -4.98 10.83 3.59
C GLN A 12 -5.46 12.26 3.29
N ALA A 13 -4.57 13.10 2.76
CA ALA A 13 -4.88 14.48 2.42
C ALA A 13 -5.93 14.62 1.29
N ILE A 14 -5.97 13.69 0.34
CA ILE A 14 -6.94 13.72 -0.77
C ILE A 14 -8.29 13.11 -0.36
N LEU A 15 -8.27 12.08 0.47
CA LEU A 15 -9.48 11.36 0.89
C LEU A 15 -10.16 11.98 2.12
N ASP A 16 -9.57 13.03 2.71
CA ASP A 16 -10.02 13.64 3.97
C ASP A 16 -10.25 12.60 5.08
N THR A 17 -9.32 11.65 5.16
CA THR A 17 -9.36 10.54 6.12
C THR A 17 -8.03 10.47 6.87
N SER A 18 -8.07 9.94 8.09
CA SER A 18 -6.90 9.74 8.92
C SER A 18 -6.68 8.25 9.16
N VAL A 19 -5.46 7.78 8.91
CA VAL A 19 -5.01 6.43 9.23
C VAL A 19 -3.72 6.51 10.04
N ASP A 20 -3.54 5.61 11.01
CA ASP A 20 -2.30 5.46 11.78
C ASP A 20 -1.47 4.32 11.16
N PRO A 21 -0.47 4.62 10.30
CA PRO A 21 0.30 3.58 9.63
C PRO A 21 1.21 2.85 10.61
N VAL A 22 1.06 1.52 10.68
CA VAL A 22 1.93 0.64 11.46
C VAL A 22 2.96 0.00 10.53
N TRP A 23 4.24 0.34 10.75
CA TRP A 23 5.35 -0.28 10.02
C TRP A 23 5.79 -1.55 10.74
N VAL A 24 5.74 -2.68 10.03
CA VAL A 24 6.11 -4.02 10.53
C VAL A 24 7.31 -4.56 9.75
N SER A 25 8.04 -5.53 10.32
CA SER A 25 9.14 -6.20 9.63
C SER A 25 8.64 -7.27 8.65
N ASP A 26 9.45 -7.56 7.62
CA ASP A 26 9.19 -8.68 6.71
C ASP A 26 9.11 -10.02 7.47
N GLU A 27 9.98 -10.22 8.48
CA GLU A 27 9.97 -11.40 9.37
C GLU A 27 8.62 -11.58 10.06
N PHE A 28 8.05 -10.50 10.62
CA PHE A 28 6.73 -10.57 11.23
C PHE A 28 5.64 -10.91 10.22
N VAL A 29 5.69 -10.34 9.00
CA VAL A 29 4.72 -10.64 7.94
C VAL A 29 4.77 -12.13 7.55
N GLU A 30 5.97 -12.71 7.50
CA GLU A 30 6.17 -14.14 7.22
C GLU A 30 5.70 -15.03 8.38
N GLU A 31 6.14 -14.77 9.61
CA GLU A 31 5.80 -15.56 10.79
C GLU A 31 4.31 -15.54 11.14
N SER A 32 3.66 -14.40 10.94
CA SER A 32 2.22 -14.22 11.19
C SER A 32 1.34 -14.62 10.01
N GLU A 33 1.93 -15.06 8.90
CA GLU A 33 1.23 -15.36 7.65
C GLU A 33 0.35 -14.19 7.16
N ALA A 34 0.73 -12.94 7.45
CA ALA A 34 -0.09 -11.76 7.15
C ALA A 34 -0.35 -11.55 5.65
N ALA A 35 0.55 -12.04 4.78
CA ALA A 35 0.38 -12.01 3.33
C ALA A 35 -0.41 -13.21 2.75
N ALA A 36 -0.76 -14.21 3.56
CA ALA A 36 -1.39 -15.44 3.09
C ALA A 36 -2.75 -15.16 2.41
N GLY A 37 -3.08 -15.99 1.43
CA GLY A 37 -4.34 -15.85 0.68
C GLY A 37 -4.47 -14.56 -0.13
N GLY A 38 -3.38 -13.81 -0.34
CA GLY A 38 -3.40 -12.53 -1.05
C GLY A 38 -3.91 -11.36 -0.21
N ALA A 39 -3.85 -11.47 1.13
CA ALA A 39 -4.28 -10.42 2.04
C ALA A 39 -3.45 -9.13 1.92
N LEU A 40 -2.18 -9.23 1.51
CA LEU A 40 -1.35 -8.10 1.11
C LEU A 40 -1.15 -8.10 -0.42
N PRO A 41 -1.81 -7.21 -1.18
CA PRO A 41 -1.68 -7.20 -2.64
C PRO A 41 -0.32 -6.65 -3.08
N ILE A 42 0.33 -7.33 -4.03
CA ILE A 42 1.59 -6.89 -4.67
C ILE A 42 2.70 -6.64 -3.62
N TRP A 43 2.81 -7.54 -2.64
CA TRP A 43 3.84 -7.49 -1.62
C TRP A 43 4.89 -8.59 -1.82
N HIS A 44 6.15 -8.24 -1.60
CA HIS A 44 7.29 -9.14 -1.53
C HIS A 44 8.26 -8.63 -0.46
N PRO A 45 9.00 -9.52 0.23
CA PRO A 45 10.03 -9.11 1.17
C PRO A 45 11.11 -8.28 0.45
N VAL A 46 11.68 -7.32 1.18
CA VAL A 46 12.72 -6.40 0.66
C VAL A 46 14.07 -7.14 0.52
N GLY A 47 14.22 -8.30 1.15
CA GLY A 47 15.38 -9.19 1.06
C GLY A 47 15.16 -10.46 0.23
N GLY A 48 16.20 -11.29 0.16
CA GLY A 48 16.13 -12.63 -0.45
C GLY A 48 16.01 -12.64 -1.97
N GLU A 49 15.44 -13.71 -2.51
CA GLU A 49 15.33 -13.96 -3.96
C GLU A 49 14.54 -12.84 -4.69
N PHE A 50 13.57 -12.22 -4.01
CA PHE A 50 12.69 -11.19 -4.57
C PHE A 50 13.13 -9.74 -4.30
N ALA A 51 14.27 -9.52 -3.64
CA ALA A 51 14.79 -8.17 -3.33
C ALA A 51 14.89 -7.27 -4.58
N HIS A 52 15.12 -7.88 -5.75
CA HIS A 52 15.23 -7.18 -7.02
C HIS A 52 13.95 -6.43 -7.44
N VAL A 53 12.78 -6.88 -6.98
CA VAL A 53 11.48 -6.26 -7.29
C VAL A 53 11.43 -4.83 -6.75
N SER A 54 12.00 -4.60 -5.57
CA SER A 54 12.03 -3.31 -4.90
C SER A 54 13.30 -2.48 -5.21
N SER A 55 14.26 -3.03 -5.97
CA SER A 55 15.55 -2.37 -6.26
C SER A 55 15.58 -1.57 -7.56
N VAL A 56 14.44 -1.42 -8.24
CA VAL A 56 14.36 -0.73 -9.55
C VAL A 56 14.49 0.78 -9.38
N SER A 57 15.38 1.42 -10.16
CA SER A 57 15.59 2.86 -10.13
C SER A 57 15.10 3.56 -11.41
N GLY A 58 14.26 4.59 -11.23
CA GLY A 58 13.78 5.47 -12.30
C GLY A 58 14.76 6.58 -12.71
N GLU A 59 15.97 6.64 -12.14
CA GLU A 59 16.89 7.77 -12.34
C GLU A 59 17.32 7.98 -13.80
N ARG A 60 17.40 6.91 -14.61
CA ARG A 60 17.71 7.05 -16.06
C ARG A 60 16.60 7.78 -16.81
N ALA A 61 15.34 7.45 -16.54
CA ALA A 61 14.18 8.11 -17.16
C ALA A 61 14.11 9.58 -16.74
N ARG A 62 14.31 9.86 -15.45
CA ARG A 62 14.38 11.23 -14.92
C ARG A 62 15.48 12.06 -15.58
N ARG A 63 16.68 11.49 -15.76
CA ARG A 63 17.79 12.18 -16.44
C ARG A 63 17.48 12.48 -17.91
N ALA A 64 16.64 11.67 -18.54
CA ALA A 64 16.12 11.92 -19.89
C ALA A 64 14.99 12.96 -19.94
N GLY A 65 14.63 13.59 -18.81
CA GLY A 65 13.58 14.61 -18.73
C GLY A 65 12.16 14.05 -18.51
N LEU A 66 12.03 12.75 -18.21
CA LEU A 66 10.73 12.17 -17.86
C LEU A 66 10.39 12.46 -16.40
N HIS A 67 9.11 12.73 -16.14
CA HIS A 67 8.60 13.00 -14.81
C HIS A 67 7.40 12.11 -14.52
N ASN A 68 7.32 11.61 -13.29
CA ASN A 68 6.13 10.92 -12.82
C ASN A 68 5.01 11.96 -12.61
N ARG A 69 3.78 11.58 -12.95
CA ARG A 69 2.59 12.35 -12.57
C ARG A 69 2.55 12.52 -11.04
N PRO A 70 2.19 13.71 -10.50
CA PRO A 70 2.03 13.89 -9.06
C PRO A 70 0.99 12.93 -8.50
N VAL A 71 1.31 12.25 -7.40
CA VAL A 71 0.42 11.24 -6.79
C VAL A 71 -0.92 11.83 -6.38
N ARG A 72 -0.94 13.02 -5.80
CA ARG A 72 -2.18 13.76 -5.48
C ARG A 72 -3.09 14.02 -6.69
N GLU A 73 -2.52 14.14 -7.89
CA GLU A 73 -3.29 14.27 -9.12
C GLU A 73 -3.86 12.92 -9.54
N THR A 74 -3.03 11.88 -9.53
CA THR A 74 -3.48 10.50 -9.77
C THR A 74 -4.61 10.07 -8.83
N LEU A 75 -4.51 10.38 -7.53
CA LEU A 75 -5.52 10.05 -6.53
C LEU A 75 -6.85 10.76 -6.77
N ARG A 76 -6.83 12.06 -7.12
CA ARG A 76 -8.05 12.82 -7.43
C ARG A 76 -8.78 12.24 -8.64
N ASP A 77 -8.04 11.94 -9.70
CA ASP A 77 -8.60 11.33 -10.89
C ASP A 77 -9.13 9.92 -10.63
N LEU A 78 -8.40 9.15 -9.82
CA LEU A 78 -8.83 7.80 -9.41
C LEU A 78 -10.16 7.86 -8.67
N MET A 79 -10.31 8.80 -7.72
CA MET A 79 -11.56 8.96 -6.97
C MET A 79 -12.69 9.48 -7.86
N ALA A 80 -12.42 10.46 -8.72
CA ALA A 80 -13.41 10.95 -9.67
C ALA A 80 -13.92 9.83 -10.59
N TRP A 81 -13.04 8.92 -11.02
CA TRP A 81 -13.44 7.72 -11.75
C TRP A 81 -14.19 6.72 -10.87
N TRP A 82 -13.71 6.46 -9.65
CA TRP A 82 -14.34 5.53 -8.71
C TRP A 82 -15.80 5.89 -8.43
N ASP A 83 -16.09 7.17 -8.26
CA ASP A 83 -17.43 7.71 -8.03
C ASP A 83 -18.37 7.54 -9.23
N THR A 84 -17.83 7.20 -10.42
CA THR A 84 -18.64 6.87 -11.60
C THR A 84 -19.06 5.41 -11.67
N LEU A 85 -18.52 4.55 -10.80
CA LEU A 85 -18.79 3.11 -10.83
C LEU A 85 -20.17 2.77 -10.24
N PRO A 86 -20.85 1.73 -10.76
CA PRO A 86 -22.11 1.27 -10.18
C PRO A 86 -21.95 0.86 -8.71
N GLU A 87 -22.94 1.16 -7.88
CA GLU A 87 -22.93 0.81 -6.44
C GLU A 87 -22.65 -0.68 -6.20
N GLU A 88 -23.22 -1.57 -7.02
CA GLU A 88 -22.97 -3.02 -6.94
C GLU A 88 -21.48 -3.36 -7.11
N ARG A 89 -20.76 -2.64 -7.97
CA ARG A 89 -19.33 -2.84 -8.18
C ARG A 89 -18.51 -2.39 -6.97
N ILE A 90 -18.92 -1.29 -6.35
CA ILE A 90 -18.28 -0.75 -5.13
C ILE A 90 -18.56 -1.70 -3.96
N ALA A 91 -19.81 -2.11 -3.75
CA ALA A 91 -20.21 -3.00 -2.66
C ALA A 91 -19.63 -4.42 -2.77
N SER A 92 -19.29 -4.86 -3.99
CA SER A 92 -18.62 -6.15 -4.22
C SER A 92 -17.09 -6.07 -4.13
N ALA A 93 -16.50 -4.90 -3.87
CA ALA A 93 -15.07 -4.79 -3.60
C ALA A 93 -14.73 -5.57 -2.32
N ARG A 94 -14.00 -6.67 -2.48
CA ARG A 94 -13.56 -7.52 -1.37
C ARG A 94 -12.06 -7.44 -1.25
N PHE A 95 -11.60 -7.14 -0.05
CA PHE A 95 -10.20 -7.27 0.35
C PHE A 95 -10.04 -8.61 1.08
N ALA A 96 -8.95 -9.33 0.80
CA ALA A 96 -8.68 -10.59 1.48
C ALA A 96 -8.32 -10.40 2.96
N MET A 97 -7.75 -9.23 3.32
CA MET A 97 -7.56 -8.81 4.71
C MET A 97 -8.88 -8.33 5.32
N THR A 98 -9.34 -8.95 6.41
CA THR A 98 -10.49 -8.47 7.19
C THR A 98 -10.04 -7.51 8.28
N ALA A 99 -10.96 -6.67 8.77
CA ALA A 99 -10.67 -5.73 9.86
C ALA A 99 -10.30 -6.45 11.17
N GLU A 100 -10.91 -7.61 11.44
CA GLU A 100 -10.60 -8.43 12.62
C GLU A 100 -9.17 -8.97 12.54
N ARG A 101 -8.77 -9.50 11.37
CA ARG A 101 -7.42 -10.05 11.18
C ARG A 101 -6.37 -8.96 11.24
N GLU A 102 -6.61 -7.81 10.63
CA GLU A 102 -5.71 -6.66 10.70
C GLU A 102 -5.53 -6.20 12.17
N THR A 103 -6.62 -6.11 12.92
CA THR A 103 -6.58 -5.71 14.35
C THR A 103 -5.75 -6.69 15.17
N GLU A 104 -5.94 -8.00 14.96
CA GLU A 104 -5.18 -9.06 15.62
C GLU A 104 -3.68 -8.95 15.30
N LEU A 105 -3.32 -8.78 14.03
CA LEU A 105 -1.94 -8.64 13.58
C LEU A 105 -1.26 -7.41 14.19
N ILE A 106 -1.94 -6.25 14.16
CA ILE A 106 -1.40 -5.01 14.73
C ILE A 106 -1.20 -5.15 16.25
N ALA A 107 -2.14 -5.78 16.97
CA ALA A 107 -2.00 -6.01 18.40
C ALA A 107 -0.82 -6.95 18.71
N ALA A 108 -0.68 -8.04 17.94
CA ALA A 108 0.42 -8.99 18.09
C ALA A 108 1.79 -8.34 17.82
N TRP A 109 1.89 -7.49 16.78
CA TRP A 109 3.10 -6.71 16.51
C TRP A 109 3.44 -5.77 17.68
N LYS A 110 2.48 -4.97 18.14
CA LYS A 110 2.68 -4.00 19.23
C LYS A 110 3.04 -4.65 20.57
N ALA A 111 2.67 -5.91 20.80
CA ALA A 111 3.03 -6.64 22.01
C ALA A 111 4.48 -7.17 22.00
N ASN A 112 5.08 -7.31 20.81
CA ASN A 112 6.42 -7.87 20.62
C ASN A 112 7.45 -6.83 20.09
N ALA A 113 7.02 -5.59 19.85
CA ALA A 113 7.85 -4.45 19.43
C ALA A 113 8.46 -3.71 20.63
#